data_AF-A0A3M1YD72-F1
#
_entry.id   AF-A0A3M1YD72-F1
#
_cell.length_a   1.000
_cell.length_b   1.000
_cell.length_c   1.000
_cell.angle_alpha   90.00
_cell.angle_beta   90.00
_cell.angle_gamma   90.00
#
_symmetry.space_group_name_H-M   'P 1'
#
loop_
_entity.id
_entity.type
_entity.pdbx_description
1 polymer ?
#
loop_
_entity_poly.entity_id
_entity_poly.type
_entity_poly.pdbx_seq_one_letter_code
_entity_poly.pdbx_strand_id
1 'polypeptide(L)'
;MYKLNNLICITFVFHYEKNKDQVCFFMEKNKSLIDLSDIRKLFKIIFKNWYLLLGLPIVAAVIANLYTHRLTDYYGAKSQILLKSQEVYDYQSQMFRSLGYYEAYQDVTNQIRVITSYDLIDETLKKTDFEVSYFIEGRIKTTEFFRGMPFRVEVKNLSSSLYETPIY
;
A
#
# COMPACT_ATOMS: atom_id res chain seq x y z
N MET A 1 30.51 -27.84 -55.78
CA MET A 1 29.37 -26.92 -55.92
C MET A 1 29.40 -25.92 -54.78
N TYR A 2 29.62 -24.63 -55.10
CA TYR A 2 29.72 -23.54 -54.13
C TYR A 2 28.35 -23.10 -53.60
N LYS A 3 28.27 -22.79 -52.30
CA LYS A 3 27.44 -21.70 -51.77
C LYS A 3 27.97 -21.22 -50.41
N LEU A 4 28.94 -20.30 -50.45
CA LEU A 4 29.15 -19.36 -49.35
C LEU A 4 28.02 -18.33 -49.40
N ASN A 5 27.50 -17.88 -48.26
CA ASN A 5 27.24 -16.45 -48.02
C ASN A 5 26.94 -16.17 -46.54
N ASN A 6 27.63 -15.14 -46.04
CA ASN A 6 27.50 -14.46 -44.76
C ASN A 6 28.20 -15.08 -43.54
N LEU A 7 29.51 -15.27 -43.67
CA LEU A 7 30.47 -15.20 -42.56
C LEU A 7 31.13 -13.83 -42.59
N ILE A 8 30.90 -13.00 -41.56
CA ILE A 8 31.69 -11.80 -41.30
C ILE A 8 32.72 -12.20 -40.26
N CYS A 9 33.96 -12.43 -40.69
CA CYS A 9 35.11 -12.58 -39.80
C CYS A 9 35.70 -11.21 -39.55
N ILE A 10 35.63 -10.72 -38.31
CA ILE A 10 36.36 -9.52 -37.88
C ILE A 10 37.70 -9.98 -37.30
N THR A 11 38.80 -9.60 -37.95
CA THR A 11 40.15 -9.87 -37.47
C THR A 11 40.52 -8.84 -36.40
N PHE A 12 40.46 -9.21 -35.13
CA PHE A 12 41.16 -8.47 -34.07
C PHE A 12 42.56 -9.05 -33.90
N VAL A 13 43.57 -8.26 -34.25
CA VAL A 13 44.98 -8.56 -33.94
C VAL A 13 45.23 -8.12 -32.50
N PHE A 14 45.17 -9.06 -31.55
CA PHE A 14 45.80 -8.88 -30.24
C PHE A 14 47.10 -9.69 -30.22
N HIS A 15 48.20 -8.97 -30.03
CA HIS A 15 49.54 -9.50 -29.99
C HIS A 15 49.88 -9.91 -28.56
N TYR A 16 49.61 -11.15 -28.16
CA TYR A 16 50.33 -11.85 -27.09
C TYR A 16 50.22 -13.38 -27.30
N GLU A 17 51.39 -13.96 -27.59
CA GLU A 17 51.83 -15.34 -27.34
C GLU A 17 51.06 -16.56 -27.93
N LYS A 18 51.82 -17.33 -28.74
CA LYS A 18 51.57 -18.61 -29.43
C LYS A 18 50.34 -19.45 -29.00
N ASN A 19 49.27 -19.43 -29.80
CA ASN A 19 48.64 -20.65 -30.36
C ASN A 19 47.67 -20.29 -31.50
N LYS A 20 47.68 -21.07 -32.59
CA LYS A 20 46.84 -20.84 -33.77
C LYS A 20 45.48 -21.52 -33.58
N ASP A 21 44.57 -20.85 -32.90
CA ASP A 21 43.18 -21.32 -32.78
C ASP A 21 42.26 -20.32 -33.50
N GLN A 22 41.67 -20.74 -34.64
CA GLN A 22 40.59 -19.99 -35.28
C GLN A 22 39.33 -20.11 -34.43
N VAL A 23 38.93 -19.01 -33.79
CA VAL A 23 37.65 -18.92 -33.05
C VAL A 23 36.57 -18.42 -34.02
N CYS A 24 35.82 -19.35 -34.59
CA CYS A 24 34.59 -19.05 -35.34
C CYS A 24 33.46 -18.76 -34.35
N PHE A 25 32.97 -17.51 -34.31
CA PHE A 25 31.80 -17.15 -33.53
C PHE A 25 30.53 -17.69 -34.22
N PHE A 26 29.99 -18.80 -33.71
CA PHE A 26 28.73 -19.36 -34.17
C PHE A 26 27.59 -18.50 -33.61
N MET A 27 26.95 -17.68 -34.45
CA MET A 27 25.71 -16.99 -34.09
C MET A 27 24.58 -18.03 -34.00
N GLU A 28 24.40 -18.62 -32.83
CA GLU A 28 23.23 -19.47 -32.56
C GLU A 28 21.98 -18.60 -32.58
N LYS A 29 21.11 -18.91 -33.54
CA LYS A 29 19.80 -18.30 -33.74
C LYS A 29 19.02 -18.40 -32.42
N ASN A 30 18.49 -17.28 -31.94
CA ASN A 30 17.58 -17.15 -30.79
C ASN A 30 16.67 -18.38 -30.63
N LYS A 31 17.05 -19.30 -29.74
CA LYS A 31 16.09 -20.26 -29.16
C LYS A 31 15.29 -19.42 -28.17
N SER A 32 14.00 -19.29 -28.42
CA SER A 32 13.06 -18.68 -27.47
C SER A 32 13.35 -19.26 -26.08
N LEU A 33 13.72 -18.42 -25.12
CA LEU A 33 14.20 -18.82 -23.80
C LEU A 33 13.20 -19.71 -23.03
N ILE A 34 11.94 -19.73 -23.48
CA ILE A 34 10.89 -20.64 -23.03
C ILE A 34 10.20 -21.20 -24.28
N ASP A 35 10.41 -22.49 -24.57
CA ASP A 35 9.69 -23.21 -25.62
C ASP A 35 8.37 -23.79 -25.08
N LEU A 36 7.32 -23.83 -25.90
CA LEU A 36 6.01 -24.39 -25.55
C LEU A 36 6.11 -25.89 -25.21
N SER A 37 7.12 -26.58 -25.74
CA SER A 37 7.36 -27.98 -25.44
C SER A 37 7.86 -28.20 -24.00
N ASP A 38 8.59 -27.25 -23.42
CA ASP A 38 9.10 -27.36 -22.05
C ASP A 38 8.02 -27.08 -21.01
N ILE A 39 7.13 -26.12 -21.27
CA ILE A 39 5.91 -25.91 -20.46
C ILE A 39 5.05 -27.18 -20.44
N ARG A 40 4.87 -27.84 -21.60
CA ARG A 40 4.08 -29.09 -21.68
C ARG A 40 4.71 -30.23 -20.88
N LYS A 41 6.04 -30.33 -20.86
CA LYS A 41 6.76 -31.32 -20.04
C LYS A 41 6.57 -31.05 -18.55
N LEU A 42 6.67 -29.79 -18.12
CA LEU A 42 6.43 -29.38 -16.74
C LEU A 42 5.00 -29.70 -16.28
N PHE A 43 3.99 -29.38 -17.09
CA PHE A 43 2.59 -29.75 -16.79
C PHE A 43 2.40 -31.25 -16.63
N LYS A 44 3.01 -32.07 -17.50
CA LYS A 44 2.91 -33.54 -17.40
C LYS A 44 3.55 -34.09 -16.12
N ILE A 45 4.64 -33.48 -15.65
CA ILE A 45 5.30 -33.84 -14.38
C ILE A 45 4.42 -33.44 -13.19
N ILE A 46 3.82 -32.26 -13.23
CA ILE A 46 2.92 -31.75 -12.18
C ILE A 46 1.68 -32.63 -12.02
N PHE A 47 1.00 -32.99 -13.12
CA PHE A 47 -0.19 -33.85 -13.06
C PHE A 47 0.12 -35.29 -12.63
N LYS A 48 1.31 -35.82 -12.98
CA LYS A 48 1.75 -37.14 -12.53
C LYS A 48 2.01 -37.18 -11.02
N ASN A 49 2.41 -36.06 -10.43
CA ASN A 49 2.65 -35.94 -9.00
C ASN A 49 1.59 -35.03 -8.34
N TRP A 50 0.32 -35.49 -8.36
CA TRP A 50 -0.85 -34.73 -7.87
C TRP A 50 -0.70 -34.18 -6.43
N TYR A 51 0.13 -34.82 -5.59
CA TYR A 51 0.49 -34.32 -4.27
C TYR A 51 1.21 -32.96 -4.29
N LEU A 52 1.99 -32.63 -5.33
CA LEU A 52 2.61 -31.30 -5.46
C LEU A 52 1.58 -30.24 -5.84
N LEU A 53 0.59 -30.61 -6.67
CA LEU A 53 -0.48 -29.71 -7.07
C LEU A 53 -1.30 -29.27 -5.85
N LEU A 54 -1.52 -30.18 -4.90
CA LEU A 54 -2.35 -29.92 -3.72
C LEU A 54 -1.51 -29.48 -2.50
N GLY A 55 -0.28 -29.98 -2.35
CA GLY A 55 0.61 -29.67 -1.24
C GLY A 55 1.22 -28.27 -1.30
N LEU A 56 1.60 -27.80 -2.49
CA LEU A 56 2.20 -26.47 -2.67
C LEU A 56 1.24 -25.32 -2.25
N PRO A 57 -0.03 -25.28 -2.69
CA PRO A 57 -0.95 -24.25 -2.23
C PRO A 57 -1.27 -24.37 -0.74
N ILE A 58 -1.30 -25.58 -0.17
CA ILE A 58 -1.50 -25.77 1.29
C ILE A 58 -0.35 -25.16 2.08
N VAL A 59 0.90 -25.50 1.74
CA VAL A 59 2.08 -24.97 2.43
C VAL A 59 2.14 -23.44 2.28
N ALA A 60 1.86 -22.93 1.08
CA ALA A 60 1.77 -21.49 0.86
C ALA A 60 0.68 -20.83 1.72
N ALA A 61 -0.51 -21.45 1.83
CA ALA A 61 -1.60 -20.94 2.67
C ALA A 61 -1.24 -20.93 4.17
N VAL A 62 -0.56 -21.96 4.66
CA VAL A 62 -0.09 -22.03 6.05
C VAL A 62 0.92 -20.93 6.34
N ILE A 63 1.91 -20.73 5.46
CA ILE A 63 2.91 -19.66 5.61
C ILE A 63 2.23 -18.29 5.53
N ALA A 64 1.31 -18.09 4.58
CA ALA A 64 0.57 -16.83 4.44
C ALA A 64 -0.26 -16.52 5.69
N ASN A 65 -0.93 -17.51 6.28
CA ASN A 65 -1.73 -17.32 7.49
C ASN A 65 -0.84 -16.94 8.70
N LEU A 66 0.27 -17.66 8.89
CA LEU A 66 1.23 -17.34 9.95
C LEU A 66 1.84 -15.95 9.78
N TYR A 67 2.09 -15.53 8.54
CA TYR A 67 2.59 -14.20 8.24
C TYR A 67 1.54 -13.12 8.52
N THR A 68 0.31 -13.28 8.03
CA THR A 68 -0.80 -12.33 8.26
C THR A 68 -1.08 -12.13 9.74
N HIS A 69 -0.99 -13.17 10.58
CA HIS A 69 -1.23 -13.03 12.01
C HIS A 69 -0.23 -12.11 12.73
N ARG A 70 0.97 -11.91 12.16
CA ARG A 70 2.00 -11.01 12.71
C ARG A 70 1.90 -9.57 12.23
N LEU A 71 1.05 -9.28 11.24
CA LEU A 71 0.89 -7.94 10.71
C LEU A 71 0.11 -7.06 11.69
N THR A 72 0.54 -5.81 11.81
CA THR A 72 -0.17 -4.76 12.54
C THR A 72 -1.33 -4.25 11.70
N ASP A 73 -2.49 -4.11 12.32
CA ASP A 73 -3.69 -3.60 11.65
C ASP A 73 -3.63 -2.07 11.57
N TYR A 74 -3.80 -1.51 10.37
CA TYR A 74 -3.88 -0.07 10.17
C TYR A 74 -5.35 0.35 10.10
N TYR A 75 -5.77 1.25 10.99
CA TYR A 75 -7.14 1.76 11.05
C TYR A 75 -7.24 3.14 10.41
N GLY A 76 -8.22 3.31 9.50
CA GLY A 76 -8.54 4.60 8.88
C GLY A 76 -9.99 5.01 9.18
N ALA A 77 -10.20 6.27 9.58
CA ALA A 77 -11.52 6.82 9.82
C ALA A 77 -11.92 7.79 8.70
N LYS A 78 -13.16 7.67 8.20
CA LYS A 78 -13.75 8.60 7.22
C LYS A 78 -15.09 9.08 7.74
N SER A 79 -15.30 10.39 7.74
CA SER A 79 -16.58 11.01 8.09
C SER A 79 -17.19 11.69 6.87
N GLN A 80 -18.52 11.64 6.76
CA GLN A 80 -19.31 12.38 5.78
C GLN A 80 -20.42 13.11 6.52
N ILE A 81 -20.48 14.42 6.36
CA ILE A 81 -21.45 15.28 7.03
C ILE A 81 -22.37 15.86 5.96
N LEU A 82 -23.68 15.67 6.13
CA LEU A 82 -24.68 16.28 5.28
C LEU A 82 -25.15 17.58 5.93
N LEU A 83 -24.97 18.69 5.22
CA LEU A 83 -25.41 20.01 5.67
C LEU A 83 -26.85 20.22 5.18
N LYS A 84 -27.73 20.60 6.10
CA LYS A 84 -29.12 20.92 5.78
C LYS A 84 -29.22 22.41 5.48
N SER A 85 -29.44 22.78 4.22
CA SER A 85 -29.89 24.13 3.88
C SER A 85 -31.36 24.27 4.30
N GLN A 86 -31.66 25.34 5.05
CA GLN A 86 -33.03 25.64 5.45
C GLN A 86 -33.80 26.12 4.22
N GLU A 87 -34.43 25.19 3.48
CA GLU A 87 -35.39 25.57 2.44
C GLU A 87 -36.74 25.86 3.11
N VAL A 88 -36.87 27.08 3.65
CA VAL A 88 -38.18 27.59 4.06
C VAL A 88 -38.97 27.82 2.77
N TYR A 89 -39.95 26.94 2.50
CA TYR A 89 -40.87 27.04 1.37
C TYR A 89 -41.86 28.17 1.62
N ASP A 90 -41.40 29.42 1.55
CA ASP A 90 -42.28 30.58 1.51
C ASP A 90 -42.69 30.81 0.06
N TYR A 91 -43.99 30.68 -0.24
CA TYR A 91 -44.53 30.84 -1.60
C TYR A 91 -44.31 32.26 -2.14
N GLN A 92 -43.99 33.23 -1.28
CA GLN A 92 -43.62 34.60 -1.65
C GLN A 92 -42.20 34.73 -2.22
N SER A 93 -41.35 33.68 -2.09
CA SER A 93 -39.93 33.69 -2.43
C SER A 93 -39.58 33.42 -3.90
N GLN A 94 -40.54 33.08 -4.77
CA GLN A 94 -40.22 32.75 -6.17
C GLN A 94 -39.54 33.90 -6.95
N MET A 95 -39.82 35.16 -6.59
CA MET A 95 -39.12 36.32 -7.17
C MET A 95 -37.75 36.57 -6.52
N PHE A 96 -37.52 36.11 -5.29
CA PHE A 96 -36.25 36.24 -4.57
C PHE A 96 -35.31 35.05 -4.75
N ARG A 97 -35.69 33.99 -5.49
CA ARG A 97 -34.83 32.82 -5.74
C ARG A 97 -33.46 33.15 -6.34
N SER A 98 -33.36 34.20 -7.18
CA SER A 98 -32.05 34.66 -7.69
C SER A 98 -31.18 35.39 -6.65
N LEU A 99 -31.78 35.87 -5.56
CA LEU A 99 -31.07 36.53 -4.45
C LEU A 99 -30.81 35.57 -3.28
N GLY A 100 -31.73 34.65 -2.99
CA GLY A 100 -31.64 33.70 -1.86
C GLY A 100 -30.66 32.54 -2.07
N TYR A 101 -30.28 32.22 -3.31
CA TYR A 101 -29.24 31.20 -3.58
C TYR A 101 -27.86 31.61 -3.01
N TYR A 102 -27.57 32.91 -3.00
CA TYR A 102 -26.32 33.43 -2.46
C TYR A 102 -26.25 33.28 -0.93
N GLU A 103 -27.34 33.57 -0.22
CA GLU A 103 -27.42 33.44 1.24
C GLU A 103 -27.26 31.98 1.68
N ALA A 104 -27.97 31.05 1.04
CA ALA A 104 -27.83 29.61 1.36
C ALA A 104 -26.39 29.09 1.13
N TYR A 105 -25.70 29.57 0.09
CA TYR A 105 -24.30 29.21 -0.15
C TYR A 105 -23.35 29.82 0.89
N GLN A 106 -23.62 31.06 1.33
CA GLN A 106 -22.86 31.70 2.40
C GLN A 106 -23.03 30.96 3.72
N ASP A 107 -24.25 30.54 4.07
CA ASP A 107 -24.55 29.80 5.29
C ASP A 107 -23.84 28.44 5.32
N VAL A 108 -23.89 27.69 4.22
CA VAL A 108 -23.17 26.41 4.08
C VAL A 108 -21.67 26.63 4.20
N THR A 109 -21.12 27.63 3.52
CA THR A 109 -19.69 27.96 3.59
C THR A 109 -19.27 28.36 5.01
N ASN A 110 -20.13 29.09 5.72
CA ASN A 110 -19.88 29.49 7.11
C ASN A 110 -19.90 28.28 8.06
N GLN A 111 -20.85 27.35 7.89
CA GLN A 111 -20.88 26.11 8.67
C GLN A 111 -19.65 25.24 8.44
N ILE A 112 -19.19 25.11 7.20
CA ILE A 112 -17.94 24.41 6.88
C ILE A 112 -16.78 25.09 7.60
N ARG A 113 -16.69 26.43 7.53
CA ARG A 113 -15.63 27.20 8.20
C ARG A 113 -15.61 26.97 9.72
N VAL A 114 -16.77 26.94 10.36
CA VAL A 114 -16.89 26.66 11.80
C VAL A 114 -16.47 25.23 12.11
N ILE A 115 -16.91 24.25 11.34
CA ILE A 115 -16.54 22.83 11.54
C ILE A 115 -15.03 22.62 11.37
N THR A 116 -14.41 23.31 10.42
CA THR A 116 -12.95 23.24 10.18
C THR A 116 -12.14 24.24 11.01
N SER A 117 -12.78 24.93 11.97
CA SER A 117 -12.11 25.96 12.76
C SER A 117 -11.14 25.36 13.77
N TYR A 118 -10.08 26.11 14.07
CA TYR A 118 -9.09 25.71 15.07
C TYR A 118 -9.72 25.52 16.45
N ASP A 119 -10.60 26.43 16.87
CA ASP A 119 -11.23 26.39 18.19
C ASP A 119 -12.06 25.11 18.40
N LEU A 120 -12.83 24.70 17.39
CA LEU A 120 -13.62 23.47 17.48
C LEU A 120 -12.74 22.22 17.46
N ILE A 121 -11.66 22.22 16.66
CA ILE A 121 -10.69 21.12 16.63
C ILE A 121 -9.99 21.01 17.99
N ASP A 122 -9.53 22.13 18.57
CA ASP A 122 -8.87 22.18 19.87
C ASP A 122 -9.79 21.71 21.00
N GLU A 123 -11.05 22.14 21.03
CA GLU A 123 -12.03 21.66 22.02
C GLU A 123 -12.29 20.15 21.88
N THR A 124 -12.34 19.65 20.64
CA THR A 124 -12.54 18.21 20.37
C THR A 124 -11.33 17.39 20.79
N LEU A 125 -10.12 17.90 20.53
CA LEU A 125 -8.86 17.28 20.97
C LEU A 125 -8.75 17.30 22.50
N LYS A 126 -9.16 18.37 23.19
CA LYS A 126 -9.16 18.42 24.66
C LYS A 126 -10.11 17.42 25.32
N LYS A 127 -11.21 17.08 24.63
CA LYS A 127 -12.17 16.05 25.09
C LYS A 127 -11.72 14.62 24.78
N THR A 128 -10.72 14.46 23.91
CA THR A 128 -10.21 13.16 23.48
C THR A 128 -8.80 12.97 24.06
N ASP A 129 -8.58 11.98 24.92
CA ASP A 129 -7.26 11.69 25.47
C ASP A 129 -6.29 11.19 24.37
N PHE A 130 -5.71 12.10 23.57
CA PHE A 130 -4.82 11.83 22.44
C PHE A 130 -3.31 11.91 22.81
N GLU A 131 -2.99 12.43 23.99
CA GLU A 131 -1.60 12.67 24.41
C GLU A 131 -0.82 11.38 24.71
N VAL A 132 -1.52 10.30 25.09
CA VAL A 132 -0.92 9.03 25.50
C VAL A 132 -1.56 7.87 24.75
N SER A 133 -0.76 7.16 23.97
CA SER A 133 -1.12 5.86 23.38
C SER A 133 -0.63 4.74 24.27
N TYR A 134 -1.50 3.76 24.50
CA TYR A 134 -1.21 2.61 25.35
C TYR A 134 -1.08 1.36 24.51
N PHE A 135 -0.01 0.61 24.75
CA PHE A 135 0.31 -0.60 23.99
C PHE A 135 0.41 -1.80 24.93
N ILE A 136 -0.17 -2.92 24.49
CA ILE A 136 0.07 -4.22 25.10
C ILE A 136 1.15 -4.90 24.27
N GLU A 137 2.36 -4.98 24.83
CA GLU A 137 3.48 -5.67 24.21
C GLU A 137 3.39 -7.19 24.45
N GLY A 138 3.13 -7.93 23.39
CA GLY A 138 3.22 -9.39 23.37
C GLY A 138 4.52 -9.85 22.70
N ARG A 139 4.87 -11.13 22.88
CA ARG A 139 6.04 -11.74 22.21
C ARG A 139 5.91 -11.84 20.68
N ILE A 140 4.68 -11.76 20.17
CA ILE A 140 4.34 -12.07 18.77
C ILE A 140 3.69 -10.88 18.06
N LYS A 141 2.87 -10.08 18.77
CA LYS A 141 2.18 -8.91 18.24
C LYS A 141 2.06 -7.87 19.34
N THR A 142 2.34 -6.62 19.00
CA THR A 142 2.03 -5.46 19.82
C THR A 142 0.72 -4.87 19.33
N THR A 143 -0.23 -4.64 20.24
CA THR A 143 -1.55 -4.08 19.90
C THR A 143 -1.81 -2.85 20.74
N GLU A 144 -2.27 -1.78 20.11
CA GLU A 144 -2.74 -0.58 20.80
C GLU A 144 -4.06 -0.86 21.52
N PHE A 145 -4.18 -0.40 22.76
CA PHE A 145 -5.30 -0.71 23.64
C PHE A 145 -5.87 0.57 24.25
N PHE A 146 -7.07 0.97 23.81
CA PHE A 146 -7.64 2.27 24.16
C PHE A 146 -8.63 2.26 25.34
N ARG A 147 -9.15 1.10 25.78
CA ARG A 147 -10.32 1.06 26.69
C ARG A 147 -10.10 0.16 27.91
N GLY A 148 -10.31 0.70 29.11
CA GLY A 148 -10.41 -0.11 30.34
C GLY A 148 -9.09 -0.33 31.07
N MET A 149 -8.17 0.63 31.00
CA MET A 149 -6.92 0.56 31.76
C MET A 149 -7.11 0.99 33.22
N PRO A 150 -6.42 0.33 34.17
CA PRO A 150 -6.57 0.61 35.60
C PRO A 150 -5.82 1.86 36.06
N PHE A 151 -5.03 2.50 35.18
CA PHE A 151 -4.30 3.73 35.45
C PHE A 151 -4.47 4.71 34.30
N ARG A 152 -4.40 6.01 34.61
CA ARG A 152 -4.44 7.11 33.64
C ARG A 152 -3.16 7.92 33.78
N VAL A 153 -2.41 8.06 32.69
CA VAL A 153 -1.22 8.90 32.63
C VAL A 153 -1.65 10.27 32.13
N GLU A 154 -1.28 11.32 32.87
CA GLU A 154 -1.52 12.71 32.48
C GLU A 154 -0.18 13.40 32.17
N VAL A 155 -0.03 13.92 30.96
CA VAL A 155 1.20 14.60 30.54
C VAL A 155 1.05 16.10 30.82
N LYS A 156 1.88 16.64 31.72
CA LYS A 156 1.83 18.08 32.05
C LYS A 156 2.60 18.96 31.07
N ASN A 157 3.60 18.41 30.41
CA ASN A 157 4.45 19.14 29.48
C ASN A 157 4.92 18.22 28.35
N LEU A 158 4.48 18.52 27.14
CA LEU A 158 4.90 17.82 25.92
C LEU A 158 6.17 18.49 25.40
N SER A 159 7.32 17.84 25.61
CA SER A 159 8.56 18.22 24.93
C SER A 159 8.77 17.32 23.72
N SER A 160 9.42 17.84 22.67
CA SER A 160 9.71 17.06 21.45
C SER A 160 10.51 15.79 21.71
N SER A 161 11.24 15.72 22.82
CA SER A 161 12.02 14.55 23.22
C SER A 161 11.20 13.38 23.76
N LEU A 162 9.93 13.60 24.12
CA LEU A 162 9.06 12.58 24.73
C LEU A 162 8.22 11.80 23.71
N TYR A 163 8.18 12.24 22.46
CA TYR A 163 7.45 11.53 21.42
C TYR A 163 8.07 10.14 21.17
N GLU A 164 7.22 9.12 21.13
CA GLU A 164 7.58 7.72 20.88
C GLU A 164 8.51 7.10 21.94
N THR A 165 8.67 7.74 23.09
CA THR A 165 9.44 7.17 24.20
C THR A 165 8.56 6.24 25.04
N PRO A 166 8.93 4.95 25.19
CA PRO A 166 8.17 4.04 26.03
C PRO A 166 8.38 4.39 27.50
N ILE A 167 7.27 4.42 28.26
CA ILE A 167 7.26 4.63 29.71
C ILE A 167 6.92 3.27 30.34
N TYR A 168 7.88 2.67 31.05
CA TYR A 168 7.73 1.39 31.75
C TYR A 168 7.39 1.59 33.23
#